data_AF-A0A9C9EQG3-F1
#
_entry.id   AF-A0A9C9EQG3-F1
#
_cell.length_a   1.000
_cell.length_b   1.000
_cell.length_c   1.000
_cell.angle_alpha   90.00
_cell.angle_beta   90.00
_cell.angle_gamma   90.00
#
_symmetry.space_group_name_H-M   'P 1'
#
loop_
_entity.id
_entity.type
_entity.pdbx_description
1 polymer ?
#
loop_
_entity_poly.entity_id
_entity_poly.type
_entity_poly.pdbx_seq_one_letter_code
_entity_poly.pdbx_strand_id
1 'polypeptide(L)'
;MNRYETLIVGSTMLLLLIGIYAVYSASGPIAYLQHNGDVGYFFRRQVMALGIGIAGFLTLWRLNYNVIIELSPVLFGVNIVMLVALFGFGTGRCGVNRWLPLGNGLYIQPSLITLVTVPLFISYIRKKSRSNSQSASKAEWIALGVLSVLFLLIAFEPDLSMAFVVAVVTMVVMFVGGFSIKRLLLIAFIIGITGLIFTFVERYRVERITSFVDPWGNRSGTGYQSVQALISIGSGGFFGKGLCHGMQ
;
A
#
# COMPACT_ATOMS: atom_id res chain seq x y z
N MET A 1 -27.26 5.77 -10.49
CA MET A 1 -26.14 6.17 -9.61
C MET A 1 -26.74 6.98 -8.47
N ASN A 2 -26.65 6.47 -7.24
CA ASN A 2 -27.24 7.14 -6.07
C ASN A 2 -26.45 8.42 -5.74
N ARG A 3 -27.09 9.39 -5.05
CA ARG A 3 -26.41 10.65 -4.63
C ARG A 3 -25.08 10.40 -3.90
N TYR A 4 -25.00 9.35 -3.08
CA TYR A 4 -23.78 8.94 -2.38
C TYR A 4 -22.67 8.43 -3.31
N GLU A 5 -23.04 7.66 -4.34
CA GLU A 5 -22.08 7.15 -5.33
C GLU A 5 -21.48 8.32 -6.12
N THR A 6 -22.31 9.30 -6.50
CA THR A 6 -21.83 10.52 -7.18
C THR A 6 -20.90 11.34 -6.31
N LEU A 7 -21.17 11.46 -5.00
CA LEU A 7 -20.30 12.18 -4.07
C LEU A 7 -18.93 11.50 -3.91
N ILE A 8 -18.89 10.17 -3.79
CA ILE A 8 -17.63 9.41 -3.67
C ILE A 8 -16.81 9.52 -4.96
N VAL A 9 -17.45 9.38 -6.12
CA VAL A 9 -16.76 9.51 -7.41
C VAL A 9 -16.26 10.94 -7.59
N GLY A 10 -17.07 11.95 -7.26
CA GLY A 10 -16.70 13.35 -7.34
C GLY A 10 -15.50 13.71 -6.44
N SER A 11 -15.51 13.28 -5.18
CA SER A 11 -14.39 13.52 -4.26
C SER A 11 -13.11 12.80 -4.71
N THR A 12 -13.22 11.58 -5.22
CA THR A 12 -12.08 10.83 -5.76
C THR A 12 -11.48 11.53 -6.97
N MET A 13 -12.30 12.04 -7.89
CA MET A 13 -11.83 12.80 -9.05
C MET A 13 -11.12 14.09 -8.66
N LEU A 14 -11.64 14.82 -7.66
CA LEU A 14 -10.97 16.01 -7.12
C LEU A 14 -9.59 15.66 -6.53
N LEU A 15 -9.49 14.58 -5.74
CA LEU A 15 -8.22 14.12 -5.20
C LEU A 15 -7.22 13.71 -6.29
N LEU A 16 -7.69 13.07 -7.37
CA LEU A 16 -6.84 12.74 -8.52
C LEU A 16 -6.30 13.99 -9.21
N LEU A 17 -7.13 15.02 -9.41
CA LEU A 17 -6.69 16.28 -10.01
C LEU A 17 -5.64 16.99 -9.14
N ILE A 18 -5.87 17.06 -7.83
CA ILE A 18 -4.90 17.61 -6.87
C ILE A 18 -3.60 16.79 -6.89
N GLY A 19 -3.70 15.47 -6.98
CA GLY A 19 -2.55 14.56 -7.04
C GLY A 19 -1.69 14.74 -8.29
N ILE A 20 -2.30 14.79 -9.49
CA ILE A 20 -1.59 15.07 -10.75
C ILE A 20 -0.88 16.41 -10.67
N TYR A 21 -1.58 17.41 -10.12
CA TYR A 21 -1.05 18.75 -9.95
C TYR A 21 0.17 18.78 -9.02
N ALA A 22 0.10 18.09 -7.88
CA ALA A 22 1.22 17.95 -6.96
C ALA A 22 2.42 17.24 -7.61
N VAL A 23 2.19 16.19 -8.40
CA VAL A 23 3.24 15.49 -9.14
C VAL A 23 3.93 16.42 -10.14
N TYR A 24 3.16 17.22 -10.88
CA TYR A 24 3.72 18.20 -11.83
C TYR A 24 4.59 19.24 -11.11
N SER A 25 4.11 19.80 -9.99
CA SER A 25 4.86 20.82 -9.24
C SER A 25 6.11 20.27 -8.55
N ALA A 26 6.07 19.06 -7.99
CA ALA A 26 7.19 18.49 -7.24
C ALA A 26 8.22 17.79 -8.14
N SER A 27 7.77 17.18 -9.25
CA SER A 27 8.64 16.37 -10.11
C SER A 27 9.27 17.17 -11.24
N GLY A 28 8.82 18.40 -11.52
CA GLY A 28 9.35 19.24 -12.58
C GLY A 28 10.87 19.51 -12.48
N PRO A 29 11.40 19.91 -11.30
CA PRO A 29 12.84 20.11 -11.11
C PRO A 29 13.67 18.82 -11.27
N ILE A 30 13.15 17.70 -10.77
CA ILE A 30 13.82 16.39 -10.84
C ILE A 30 13.84 15.85 -12.27
N ALA A 31 12.73 16.02 -13.01
CA ALA A 31 12.62 15.65 -14.42
C ALA A 31 13.62 16.42 -15.29
N TYR A 32 13.76 17.72 -15.04
CA TYR A 32 14.71 18.59 -15.75
C TYR A 32 16.16 18.12 -15.57
N LEU A 33 16.54 17.73 -14.34
CA LEU A 33 17.89 17.30 -14.01
C LEU A 33 18.23 15.87 -14.46
N GLN A 34 17.27 14.93 -14.45
CA GLN A 34 17.54 13.51 -14.70
C GLN A 34 17.18 13.03 -16.13
N HIS A 35 16.37 13.79 -16.88
CA HIS A 35 15.87 13.38 -18.19
C HIS A 35 16.07 14.48 -19.26
N ASN A 36 17.30 15.01 -19.37
CA ASN A 36 17.72 15.92 -20.45
C ASN A 36 16.74 17.09 -20.71
N GLY A 37 16.16 17.67 -19.65
CA GLY A 37 15.24 18.80 -19.78
C GLY A 37 13.79 18.46 -20.14
N ASP A 38 13.38 17.19 -20.24
CA ASP A 38 11.97 16.83 -20.44
C ASP A 38 11.18 16.87 -19.12
N VAL A 39 10.74 18.08 -18.76
CA VAL A 39 9.90 18.37 -17.58
C VAL A 39 8.57 17.58 -17.60
N GLY A 40 8.12 17.14 -18.79
CA GLY A 40 6.86 16.43 -18.98
C GLY A 40 6.92 14.91 -18.76
N TYR A 41 8.11 14.34 -18.55
CA TYR A 41 8.29 12.88 -18.52
C TYR A 41 7.46 12.17 -17.43
N PHE A 42 7.58 12.60 -16.16
CA PHE A 42 6.81 12.02 -15.06
C PHE A 42 5.31 12.32 -15.17
N PHE A 43 4.96 13.49 -15.69
CA PHE A 43 3.56 13.87 -15.92
C PHE A 43 2.88 12.94 -16.94
N ARG A 44 3.52 12.68 -18.09
CA ARG A 44 2.98 11.75 -19.11
C ARG A 44 2.77 10.35 -18.56
N ARG A 45 3.72 9.84 -17.77
CA ARG A 45 3.57 8.54 -17.08
C ARG A 45 2.41 8.54 -16.10
N GLN A 46 2.23 9.60 -15.32
CA GLN A 46 1.13 9.73 -14.37
C GLN A 46 -0.23 9.78 -15.08
N VAL A 47 -0.33 10.51 -16.19
CA VAL A 47 -1.54 10.57 -17.02
C VAL A 47 -1.87 9.21 -17.64
N MET A 48 -0.86 8.48 -18.15
CA MET A 48 -1.05 7.11 -18.65
C MET A 48 -1.53 6.16 -17.55
N ALA A 49 -0.89 6.20 -16.37
CA ALA A 49 -1.29 5.38 -15.22
C ALA A 49 -2.72 5.69 -14.77
N LEU A 50 -3.11 6.97 -14.78
CA LEU A 50 -4.46 7.40 -14.48
C LEU A 50 -5.47 6.91 -15.52
N GLY A 51 -5.12 6.97 -16.81
CA GLY A 51 -5.95 6.39 -17.88
C GLY A 51 -6.20 4.90 -17.69
N ILE A 52 -5.16 4.13 -17.36
CA ILE A 52 -5.27 2.70 -17.04
C ILE A 52 -6.14 2.49 -15.80
N GLY A 53 -5.95 3.31 -14.75
CA GLY A 53 -6.73 3.25 -13.52
C GLY A 53 -8.23 3.52 -13.75
N ILE A 54 -8.57 4.54 -14.54
CA ILE A 54 -9.96 4.86 -14.89
C ILE A 54 -10.59 3.74 -15.72
N ALA A 55 -9.86 3.20 -16.70
CA ALA A 55 -10.34 2.05 -17.47
C ALA A 55 -10.62 0.83 -16.56
N GLY A 56 -9.70 0.54 -15.63
CA GLY A 56 -9.88 -0.48 -14.60
C GLY A 56 -11.12 -0.23 -13.73
N PHE A 57 -11.30 1.01 -13.26
CA PHE A 57 -12.49 1.38 -12.48
C PHE A 57 -13.80 1.17 -13.25
N LEU A 58 -13.87 1.63 -14.51
CA LEU A 58 -15.08 1.51 -15.34
C LEU A 58 -15.43 0.04 -15.65
N THR A 59 -14.42 -0.81 -15.84
CA THR A 59 -14.64 -2.25 -16.06
C THR A 59 -15.14 -2.94 -14.79
N LEU A 60 -14.48 -2.71 -13.64
CA LEU A 60 -14.88 -3.29 -12.35
C LEU A 60 -16.25 -2.79 -11.88
N TRP A 61 -16.60 -1.54 -12.16
CA TRP A 61 -17.91 -0.98 -11.81
C TRP A 61 -19.07 -1.73 -12.49
N ARG A 62 -18.86 -2.28 -13.68
CA ARG A 62 -19.89 -3.07 -14.38
C ARG A 62 -19.98 -4.53 -13.91
N LEU A 63 -19.02 -5.02 -13.14
CA LEU A 63 -19.00 -6.42 -12.69
C LEU A 63 -19.88 -6.61 -11.45
N ASN A 64 -20.61 -7.73 -11.43
CA ASN A 64 -21.39 -8.11 -10.26
C ASN A 64 -20.44 -8.49 -9.11
N TYR A 65 -20.63 -7.86 -7.96
CA TYR A 65 -19.85 -8.11 -6.75
C TYR A 65 -19.80 -9.59 -6.32
N ASN A 66 -20.86 -10.36 -6.58
CA ASN A 66 -20.87 -11.79 -6.27
C ASN A 66 -19.85 -12.59 -7.10
N VAL A 67 -19.66 -12.23 -8.37
CA VAL A 67 -18.66 -12.86 -9.24
C VAL A 67 -17.26 -12.58 -8.72
N ILE A 68 -17.01 -11.35 -8.27
CA ILE A 68 -15.71 -10.95 -7.68
C ILE A 68 -15.43 -11.76 -6.40
N ILE A 69 -16.42 -11.95 -5.53
CA ILE A 69 -16.26 -12.78 -4.33
C ILE A 69 -15.93 -14.23 -4.70
N GLU A 70 -16.62 -14.81 -5.69
CA GLU A 70 -16.38 -16.20 -6.10
C GLU A 70 -15.02 -16.40 -6.77
N LEU A 71 -14.52 -15.39 -7.47
CA LEU A 71 -13.17 -15.39 -8.05
C LEU A 71 -12.07 -15.08 -7.02
N SER A 72 -12.41 -14.60 -5.83
CA SER A 72 -11.45 -14.18 -4.82
C SER A 72 -10.40 -15.23 -4.43
N PRO A 73 -10.68 -16.55 -4.35
CA PRO A 73 -9.64 -17.54 -4.06
C PRO A 73 -8.58 -17.62 -5.17
N VAL A 74 -9.00 -17.47 -6.43
CA VAL A 74 -8.09 -17.45 -7.58
C VAL A 74 -7.24 -16.19 -7.55
N LEU A 75 -7.87 -15.02 -7.35
CA LEU A 75 -7.16 -13.74 -7.25
C LEU A 75 -6.15 -13.75 -6.09
N PHE A 76 -6.52 -14.33 -4.96
CA PHE A 76 -5.66 -14.48 -3.80
C PHE A 76 -4.49 -15.44 -4.07
N GLY A 77 -4.75 -16.59 -4.72
CA GLY A 77 -3.70 -17.54 -5.11
C GLY A 77 -2.69 -16.92 -6.08
N VAL A 78 -3.16 -16.20 -7.10
CA VAL A 78 -2.29 -15.45 -8.03
C VAL A 78 -1.45 -14.42 -7.27
N ASN A 79 -2.04 -13.71 -6.30
CA ASN A 79 -1.31 -12.74 -5.50
C ASN A 79 -0.20 -13.38 -4.64
N ILE A 80 -0.45 -14.55 -4.04
CA ILE A 80 0.60 -15.30 -3.33
C ILE A 80 1.73 -15.67 -4.28
N VAL A 81 1.41 -16.17 -5.48
CA VAL A 81 2.42 -16.52 -6.48
C VAL A 81 3.24 -15.29 -6.88
N MET A 82 2.61 -14.12 -7.03
CA MET A 82 3.31 -12.87 -7.32
C MET A 82 4.24 -12.43 -6.18
N LEU A 83 3.82 -12.57 -4.92
CA LEU A 83 4.68 -12.29 -3.76
C LEU A 83 5.87 -13.24 -3.72
N VAL A 84 5.65 -14.55 -3.91
CA VAL A 84 6.73 -15.53 -3.96
C VAL A 84 7.68 -15.26 -5.14
N ALA A 85 7.16 -14.81 -6.29
CA ALA A 85 7.96 -14.46 -7.44
C ALA A 85 8.92 -13.28 -7.18
N LEU A 86 8.62 -12.39 -6.22
CA LEU A 86 9.54 -11.30 -5.86
C LEU A 86 10.87 -11.80 -5.28
N PHE A 87 10.88 -12.96 -4.61
CA PHE A 87 12.12 -13.53 -4.08
C PHE A 87 13.11 -13.94 -5.18
N GLY A 88 12.62 -14.31 -6.38
CA GLY A 88 13.45 -14.72 -7.51
C GLY A 88 13.64 -13.66 -8.59
N PHE A 89 12.60 -12.86 -8.88
CA PHE A 89 12.55 -11.92 -10.00
C PHE A 89 12.34 -10.46 -9.58
N GLY A 90 12.25 -10.20 -8.27
CA GLY A 90 12.06 -8.85 -7.76
C GLY A 90 13.24 -7.96 -8.12
N THR A 91 12.95 -6.81 -8.71
CA THR A 91 13.99 -5.81 -9.00
C THR A 91 14.20 -4.93 -7.77
N GLY A 92 15.42 -4.94 -7.24
CA GLY A 92 15.82 -4.11 -6.13
C GLY A 92 16.09 -2.69 -6.60
N ARG A 93 15.22 -1.73 -6.28
CA ARG A 93 15.61 -0.31 -6.22
C ARG A 93 15.87 0.03 -4.75
N CYS A 94 17.04 0.58 -4.45
CA CYS A 94 17.48 0.93 -3.08
C CYS A 94 17.50 -0.26 -2.09
N GLY A 95 17.97 -1.44 -2.54
CA GLY A 95 18.21 -2.59 -1.66
C GLY A 95 16.96 -3.38 -1.25
N VAL A 96 15.78 -3.11 -1.84
CA VAL A 96 14.55 -3.86 -1.54
C VAL A 96 13.82 -4.30 -2.80
N ASN A 97 13.61 -5.62 -2.93
CA ASN A 97 12.94 -6.27 -4.06
C ASN A 97 11.41 -6.18 -3.95
N ARG A 98 10.85 -4.98 -4.17
CA ARG A 98 9.39 -4.73 -4.00
C ARG A 98 8.60 -4.73 -5.30
N TRP A 99 9.30 -4.60 -6.42
CA TRP A 99 8.69 -4.30 -7.71
C TRP A 99 8.98 -5.44 -8.69
N LEU A 100 7.90 -6.00 -9.23
CA LEU A 100 7.97 -6.97 -10.31
C LEU A 100 7.97 -6.20 -11.64
N PRO A 101 9.03 -6.28 -12.47
CA PRO A 101 9.05 -5.67 -13.78
C PRO A 101 8.15 -6.48 -14.74
N LEU A 102 7.23 -5.80 -15.42
CA LEU A 102 6.34 -6.44 -16.40
C LEU A 102 6.81 -6.25 -17.85
N GLY A 103 7.97 -5.61 -18.03
CA GLY A 103 8.41 -5.09 -19.32
C GLY A 103 7.90 -3.67 -19.60
N ASN A 104 8.48 -3.03 -20.61
CA ASN A 104 8.12 -1.69 -21.11
C ASN A 104 8.15 -0.56 -20.06
N GLY A 105 8.91 -0.72 -18.97
CA GLY A 105 9.03 0.27 -17.90
C GLY A 105 7.82 0.34 -16.97
N LEU A 106 6.93 -0.66 -17.00
CA LEU A 106 5.85 -0.87 -16.04
C LEU A 106 6.31 -1.78 -14.90
N TYR A 107 5.87 -1.44 -13.70
CA TYR A 107 6.17 -2.16 -12.48
C TYR A 107 4.89 -2.40 -11.71
N ILE A 108 4.69 -3.62 -11.23
CA ILE A 108 3.63 -3.93 -10.26
C ILE A 108 4.25 -4.15 -8.90
N GLN A 109 3.57 -3.67 -7.88
CA GLN A 109 3.87 -3.95 -6.48
C GLN A 109 2.83 -4.96 -5.95
N PRO A 110 3.18 -6.25 -5.83
CA PRO A 110 2.28 -7.29 -5.34
C PRO A 110 1.67 -6.98 -3.96
N SER A 111 2.42 -6.34 -3.05
CA SER A 111 1.90 -5.98 -1.73
C SER A 111 0.72 -5.00 -1.76
N LEU A 112 0.55 -4.19 -2.82
CA LEU A 112 -0.67 -3.38 -3.01
C LEU A 112 -1.86 -4.24 -3.46
N ILE A 113 -1.63 -5.27 -4.27
CA ILE A 113 -2.67 -6.22 -4.70
C ILE A 113 -3.17 -7.02 -3.48
N THR A 114 -2.29 -7.30 -2.52
CA THR A 114 -2.66 -7.91 -1.24
C THR A 114 -3.71 -7.12 -0.47
N LEU A 115 -3.66 -5.78 -0.50
CA LEU A 115 -4.65 -4.93 0.20
C LEU A 115 -6.08 -5.12 -0.31
N VAL A 116 -6.25 -5.54 -1.57
CA VAL A 116 -7.56 -5.76 -2.19
C VAL A 116 -7.95 -7.23 -2.12
N THR A 117 -7.03 -8.15 -2.42
CA THR A 117 -7.32 -9.59 -2.52
C THR A 117 -7.63 -10.23 -1.16
N VAL A 118 -6.96 -9.79 -0.09
CA VAL A 118 -7.15 -10.37 1.25
C VAL A 118 -8.55 -10.08 1.82
N PRO A 119 -9.06 -8.83 1.82
CA PRO A 119 -10.43 -8.56 2.24
C PRO A 119 -11.48 -9.36 1.46
N LEU A 120 -11.29 -9.51 0.14
CA LEU A 120 -12.18 -10.30 -0.71
C LEU A 120 -12.15 -11.78 -0.32
N PHE A 121 -10.97 -12.35 -0.09
CA PHE A 121 -10.83 -13.74 0.30
C PHE A 121 -11.42 -14.03 1.69
N ILE A 122 -11.24 -13.13 2.66
CA ILE A 122 -11.84 -13.27 3.99
C ILE A 122 -13.36 -13.19 3.91
N SER A 123 -13.88 -12.28 3.09
CA SER A 123 -15.30 -12.15 2.82
C SER A 123 -15.87 -13.43 2.18
N TYR A 124 -15.13 -14.06 1.26
CA TYR A 124 -15.48 -15.35 0.66
C TYR A 124 -15.53 -16.49 1.68
N ILE A 125 -14.48 -16.65 2.50
CA ILE A 125 -14.43 -17.68 3.55
C ILE A 125 -15.62 -17.50 4.51
N ARG A 126 -15.90 -16.25 4.91
CA ARG A 126 -17.00 -15.95 5.83
C ARG A 126 -18.36 -16.25 5.21
N LYS A 127 -18.57 -15.90 3.94
CA LYS A 127 -19.80 -16.22 3.18
C LYS A 127 -20.04 -17.73 3.15
N LYS A 128 -19.02 -18.53 2.85
CA LYS A 128 -19.11 -20.00 2.75
C LYS A 128 -19.32 -20.67 4.11
N SER A 129 -18.82 -20.04 5.17
CA SER A 129 -18.85 -20.59 6.52
C SER A 129 -20.12 -20.27 7.33
N ARG A 130 -21.07 -19.53 6.76
CA ARG A 130 -22.26 -19.04 7.48
C ARG A 130 -23.24 -20.15 7.91
N SER A 131 -23.14 -21.35 7.34
CA SER A 131 -24.11 -22.43 7.54
C SER A 131 -23.90 -23.28 8.81
N ASN A 132 -22.73 -23.24 9.46
CA ASN A 132 -22.45 -24.11 10.63
C ASN A 132 -21.46 -23.46 11.60
N SER A 133 -21.73 -23.51 12.91
CA SER A 133 -20.90 -22.90 13.97
C SER A 133 -19.48 -23.50 14.02
N GLN A 134 -19.34 -24.81 13.81
CA GLN A 134 -18.00 -25.42 13.71
C GLN A 134 -17.23 -24.94 12.47
N SER A 135 -17.94 -24.68 11.37
CA SER A 135 -17.33 -24.09 10.17
C SER A 135 -16.84 -22.67 10.47
N ALA A 136 -17.59 -21.88 11.24
CA ALA A 136 -17.23 -20.50 11.59
C ALA A 136 -15.91 -20.44 12.35
N SER A 137 -15.68 -21.33 13.32
CA SER A 137 -14.40 -21.39 14.04
C SER A 137 -13.24 -21.80 13.11
N LYS A 138 -13.46 -22.73 12.16
CA LYS A 138 -12.45 -23.11 11.15
C LYS A 138 -12.10 -21.94 10.23
N ALA A 139 -13.11 -21.20 9.76
CA ALA A 139 -12.93 -20.00 8.95
C ALA A 139 -12.09 -18.93 9.66
N GLU A 140 -12.29 -18.74 10.96
CA GLU A 140 -11.46 -17.85 11.77
C GLU A 140 -9.98 -18.27 11.76
N TRP A 141 -9.69 -19.54 12.04
CA TRP A 141 -8.30 -20.03 12.04
C TRP A 141 -7.63 -19.96 10.68
N ILE A 142 -8.36 -20.26 9.60
CA ILE A 142 -7.83 -20.13 8.23
C ILE A 142 -7.46 -18.68 7.94
N ALA A 143 -8.36 -17.73 8.26
CA ALA A 143 -8.09 -16.32 7.99
C ALA A 143 -6.90 -15.80 8.82
N LEU A 144 -6.78 -16.21 10.09
CA LEU A 144 -5.63 -15.87 10.92
C LEU A 144 -4.33 -16.44 10.36
N GLY A 145 -4.34 -17.69 9.90
CA GLY A 145 -3.18 -18.30 9.25
C GLY A 145 -2.78 -17.56 7.97
N VAL A 146 -3.75 -17.16 7.15
CA VAL A 146 -3.53 -16.34 5.95
C VAL A 146 -2.85 -15.02 6.30
N LEU A 147 -3.35 -14.31 7.32
CA LEU A 147 -2.76 -13.07 7.80
C LEU A 147 -1.31 -13.27 8.24
N SER A 148 -1.02 -14.32 9.01
CA SER A 148 0.35 -14.64 9.46
C SER A 148 1.29 -14.92 8.30
N VAL A 149 0.86 -15.75 7.33
CA VAL A 149 1.68 -16.11 6.16
C VAL A 149 2.00 -14.87 5.34
N LEU A 150 1.01 -14.01 5.07
CA LEU A 150 1.20 -12.80 4.29
C LEU A 150 2.10 -11.79 5.01
N PHE A 151 1.92 -11.61 6.32
CA PHE A 151 2.79 -10.74 7.11
C PHE A 151 4.24 -11.19 7.04
N LEU A 152 4.50 -12.50 7.22
CA LEU A 152 5.85 -13.05 7.13
C LEU A 152 6.42 -12.88 5.72
N LEU A 153 5.67 -13.22 4.68
CA LEU A 153 6.12 -13.14 3.30
C LEU A 153 6.53 -11.70 2.94
N ILE A 154 5.72 -10.70 3.29
CA ILE A 154 6.02 -9.29 3.02
C ILE A 154 7.15 -8.75 3.94
N ALA A 155 7.24 -9.22 5.19
CA ALA A 155 8.33 -8.84 6.10
C ALA A 155 9.70 -9.35 5.59
N PHE A 156 9.72 -10.49 4.91
CA PHE A 156 10.88 -11.04 4.22
C PHE A 156 11.22 -10.33 2.90
N GLU A 157 10.32 -9.53 2.33
CA GLU A 157 10.55 -8.66 1.15
C GLU A 157 11.13 -7.27 1.52
N PRO A 158 11.90 -7.18 2.61
CA PRO A 158 12.16 -5.99 3.42
C PRO A 158 11.14 -4.83 3.43
N ASP A 159 9.83 -5.11 3.36
CA ASP A 159 8.78 -4.08 3.38
C ASP A 159 7.87 -4.15 4.61
N LEU A 160 8.46 -3.87 5.78
CA LEU A 160 7.73 -3.84 7.05
C LEU A 160 6.55 -2.85 7.06
N SER A 161 6.67 -1.72 6.36
CA SER A 161 5.60 -0.73 6.29
C SER A 161 4.37 -1.31 5.61
N MET A 162 4.55 -1.96 4.45
CA MET A 162 3.44 -2.61 3.76
C MET A 162 2.91 -3.83 4.52
N ALA A 163 3.79 -4.62 5.15
CA ALA A 163 3.36 -5.74 6.00
C ALA A 163 2.43 -5.26 7.12
N PHE A 164 2.77 -4.13 7.76
CA PHE A 164 1.94 -3.52 8.80
C PHE A 164 0.59 -3.02 8.27
N VAL A 165 0.57 -2.31 7.12
CA VAL A 165 -0.68 -1.83 6.52
C VAL A 165 -1.60 -2.99 6.15
N VAL A 166 -1.07 -4.03 5.50
CA VAL A 166 -1.83 -5.25 5.17
C VAL A 166 -2.37 -5.89 6.45
N ALA A 167 -1.56 -5.96 7.51
CA ALA A 167 -2.01 -6.53 8.77
C ALA A 167 -3.18 -5.76 9.38
N VAL A 168 -3.08 -4.43 9.46
CA VAL A 168 -4.13 -3.56 10.01
C VAL A 168 -5.42 -3.66 9.19
N VAL A 169 -5.35 -3.51 7.87
CA VAL A 169 -6.53 -3.59 6.99
C VAL A 169 -7.21 -4.95 7.13
N THR A 170 -6.43 -6.02 7.15
CA THR A 170 -6.95 -7.38 7.32
C THR A 170 -7.64 -7.57 8.65
N MET A 171 -7.04 -7.09 9.75
CA MET A 171 -7.64 -7.16 11.09
C MET A 171 -8.95 -6.38 11.17
N VAL A 172 -9.02 -5.19 10.55
CA VAL A 172 -10.26 -4.40 10.49
C VAL A 172 -11.36 -5.18 9.75
N VAL A 173 -11.04 -5.79 8.62
CA VAL A 173 -12.02 -6.58 7.85
C VAL A 173 -12.48 -7.82 8.63
N MET A 174 -11.58 -8.52 9.31
CA MET A 174 -11.94 -9.63 10.18
C MET A 174 -12.83 -9.18 11.34
N PHE A 175 -12.51 -8.04 11.97
CA PHE A 175 -13.31 -7.48 13.04
C PHE A 175 -14.74 -7.18 12.58
N VAL A 176 -14.89 -6.50 11.44
CA VAL A 176 -16.19 -6.22 10.81
C VAL A 176 -16.90 -7.52 10.39
N GLY A 177 -16.16 -8.54 9.96
CA GLY A 177 -16.68 -9.87 9.64
C GLY A 177 -17.23 -10.66 10.85
N GLY A 178 -17.10 -10.12 12.06
CA GLY A 178 -17.58 -10.71 13.31
C GLY A 178 -16.68 -11.82 13.85
N PHE A 179 -15.36 -11.72 13.61
CA PHE A 179 -14.37 -12.64 14.15
C PHE A 179 -14.11 -12.32 15.62
N SER A 180 -13.77 -13.34 16.42
CA SER A 180 -13.58 -13.15 17.86
C SER A 180 -12.43 -12.17 18.22
N ILE A 181 -12.76 -11.12 18.98
CA ILE A 181 -11.81 -10.05 19.34
C ILE A 181 -10.59 -10.58 20.13
N LYS A 182 -10.79 -11.62 20.96
CA LYS A 182 -9.70 -12.26 21.71
C LYS A 182 -8.62 -12.82 20.79
N ARG A 183 -9.03 -13.46 19.67
CA ARG A 183 -8.09 -14.01 18.69
C ARG A 183 -7.41 -12.92 17.87
N LEU A 184 -8.14 -11.84 17.56
CA LEU A 184 -7.57 -10.67 16.90
C LEU A 184 -6.51 -9.96 17.76
N LEU A 185 -6.75 -9.82 19.06
CA LEU A 185 -5.76 -9.26 19.97
C LEU A 185 -4.52 -10.15 20.11
N LEU A 186 -4.73 -11.47 20.19
CA LEU A 186 -3.63 -12.44 20.23
C LEU A 186 -2.77 -12.35 18.96
N ILE A 187 -3.38 -12.31 17.78
CA ILE A 187 -2.60 -12.23 16.54
C ILE A 187 -1.92 -10.88 16.37
N ALA A 188 -2.57 -9.78 16.77
CA ALA A 188 -1.97 -8.45 16.78
C ALA A 188 -0.72 -8.41 17.66
N PHE A 189 -0.77 -9.05 18.83
CA PHE A 189 0.38 -9.16 19.73
C PHE A 189 1.54 -9.95 19.10
N ILE A 190 1.26 -11.10 18.48
CA ILE A 190 2.27 -11.91 17.79
C ILE A 190 2.90 -11.14 16.62
N ILE A 191 2.08 -10.50 15.80
CA ILE A 191 2.55 -9.67 14.66
C ILE A 191 3.38 -8.49 15.16
N GLY A 192 2.97 -7.84 16.25
CA GLY A 192 3.70 -6.73 16.87
C GLY A 192 5.08 -7.15 17.36
N ILE A 193 5.18 -8.26 18.09
CA ILE A 193 6.47 -8.81 18.54
C ILE A 193 7.35 -9.18 17.34
N THR A 194 6.78 -9.88 16.36
CA THR A 194 7.52 -10.31 15.16
C THR A 194 8.04 -9.10 14.39
N GLY A 195 7.21 -8.08 14.16
CA GLY A 195 7.61 -6.83 13.51
C GLY A 195 8.71 -6.09 14.27
N LEU A 196 8.66 -6.09 15.61
CA LEU A 196 9.70 -5.52 16.46
C LEU A 196 11.02 -6.29 16.29
N ILE A 197 11.00 -7.62 16.34
CA ILE A 197 12.20 -8.45 16.10
C ILE A 197 12.80 -8.13 14.73
N PHE A 198 11.98 -8.16 13.67
CA PHE A 198 12.43 -7.85 12.31
C PHE A 198 12.99 -6.43 12.18
N THR A 199 12.54 -5.48 13.00
CA THR A 199 13.09 -4.12 13.01
C THR A 199 14.56 -4.10 13.47
N PHE A 200 14.92 -4.91 14.45
CA PHE A 200 16.30 -4.98 14.96
C PHE A 200 17.26 -5.81 14.10
N VAL A 201 16.74 -6.62 13.16
CA VAL A 201 17.57 -7.43 12.26
C VAL A 201 18.41 -6.57 11.32
N GLU A 202 17.89 -5.43 10.87
CA GLU A 202 18.53 -4.60 9.86
C GLU A 202 18.83 -3.19 10.39
N ARG A 203 20.11 -2.77 10.29
CA ARG A 203 20.55 -1.46 10.80
C ARG A 203 19.78 -0.30 10.19
N TYR A 204 19.45 -0.35 8.90
CA TYR A 204 18.69 0.72 8.23
C TYR A 204 17.30 0.94 8.84
N ARG A 205 16.68 -0.10 9.41
CA ARG A 205 15.33 -0.02 10.00
C ARG A 205 15.38 0.71 11.33
N VAL A 206 16.38 0.41 12.14
CA VAL A 206 16.66 1.11 13.41
C VAL A 206 16.98 2.57 13.12
N GLU A 207 17.85 2.84 12.14
CA GLU A 207 18.22 4.20 11.74
C GLU A 207 17.01 5.05 11.31
N ARG A 208 16.02 4.45 10.64
CA ARG A 208 14.76 5.13 10.29
C ARG A 208 13.93 5.52 11.52
N ILE A 209 13.88 4.66 12.54
CA ILE A 209 13.14 4.94 13.78
C ILE A 209 13.87 6.02 14.57
N THR A 210 15.18 5.92 14.70
CA THR A 210 15.97 6.94 15.40
C THR A 210 15.91 8.27 14.68
N SER A 211 15.97 8.30 13.34
CA SER A 211 15.81 9.55 12.56
C SER A 211 14.38 10.08 12.55
N PHE A 212 13.38 9.27 12.90
CA PHE A 212 12.02 9.75 13.10
C PHE A 212 11.87 10.45 14.46
N VAL A 213 12.49 9.89 15.51
CA VAL A 213 12.49 10.47 16.86
C VAL A 213 13.37 11.72 16.94
N ASP A 214 14.58 11.66 16.37
CA ASP A 214 15.50 12.78 16.23
C ASP A 214 15.92 12.96 14.76
N PRO A 215 15.12 13.70 13.97
CA PRO A 215 15.44 13.96 12.57
C PRO A 215 16.63 14.92 12.40
N TRP A 216 16.96 15.70 13.43
CA TRP A 216 18.00 16.72 13.35
C TRP A 216 19.41 16.15 13.54
N GLY A 217 19.55 14.96 14.11
CA GLY A 217 20.82 14.25 14.26
C GLY A 217 21.43 13.77 12.95
N ASN A 218 20.62 13.48 11.92
CA ASN A 218 21.10 13.11 10.58
C ASN A 218 20.30 13.80 9.46
N ARG A 219 20.55 15.11 9.30
CA ARG A 219 19.78 16.00 8.39
C ARG A 219 20.01 15.70 6.91
N SER A 220 21.18 15.20 6.53
CA SER A 220 21.54 14.96 5.12
C SER A 220 21.28 13.52 4.67
N GLY A 221 20.99 12.62 5.61
CA GLY A 221 20.75 11.20 5.36
C GLY A 221 19.30 10.80 5.63
N THR A 222 19.11 9.88 6.58
CA THR A 222 17.80 9.28 6.88
C THR A 222 16.77 10.27 7.42
N GLY A 223 17.21 11.36 8.06
CA GLY A 223 16.35 12.43 8.58
C GLY A 223 15.98 13.51 7.56
N TYR A 224 16.55 13.50 6.35
CA TYR A 224 16.36 14.57 5.35
C TYR A 224 14.88 14.86 5.05
N GLN A 225 14.10 13.81 4.79
CA GLN A 225 12.68 13.94 4.45
C GLN A 225 11.87 14.54 5.60
N SER A 226 12.14 14.12 6.84
CA SER A 226 11.48 14.63 8.04
C SER A 226 11.83 16.09 8.32
N VAL A 227 13.12 16.45 8.19
CA VAL A 227 13.58 17.83 8.35
C VAL A 227 12.98 18.73 7.28
N GLN A 228 12.97 18.31 6.01
CA GLN A 228 12.38 19.11 4.94
C GLN A 228 10.87 19.27 5.06
N ALA A 229 10.16 18.25 5.55
CA ALA A 229 8.74 18.38 5.87
C ALA A 229 8.52 19.44 6.96
N LEU A 230 9.30 19.42 8.04
CA LEU A 230 9.24 20.41 9.13
C LEU A 230 9.56 21.83 8.63
N ILE A 231 10.61 21.98 7.82
CA ILE A 231 11.01 23.25 7.24
C ILE A 231 9.94 23.79 6.28
N SER A 232 9.34 22.91 5.47
CA SER A 232 8.28 23.29 4.53
C SER A 232 7.03 23.78 5.26
N ILE A 233 6.65 23.11 6.37
CA ILE A 233 5.55 23.56 7.24
C ILE A 233 5.90 24.90 7.90
N GLY A 234 7.10 25.01 8.49
CA GLY A 234 7.52 26.22 9.21
C GLY A 234 7.70 27.45 8.32
N SER A 235 8.05 27.24 7.05
CA SER A 235 8.30 28.34 6.11
C SER A 235 7.10 28.69 5.22
N GLY A 236 6.06 27.86 5.21
CA GLY A 236 4.88 28.01 4.35
C GLY A 236 3.94 29.18 4.71
N GLY A 237 3.85 29.58 5.99
CA GLY A 237 2.86 30.57 6.43
C GLY A 237 1.39 30.14 6.17
N PHE A 238 0.42 31.01 6.45
CA PHE A 238 -1.02 30.68 6.28
C PHE A 238 -1.46 30.52 4.81
N PHE A 239 -0.78 31.19 3.88
CA PHE A 239 -1.13 31.19 2.44
C PHE A 239 -0.19 30.32 1.58
N GLY A 240 0.82 29.67 2.18
CA GLY A 240 1.86 28.95 1.44
C GLY A 240 2.89 29.88 0.81
N LYS A 241 4.03 29.32 0.38
CA LYS A 241 5.04 30.05 -0.42
C LYS A 241 4.72 30.16 -1.91
N GLY A 242 3.52 29.74 -2.32
CA GLY A 242 3.17 29.63 -3.73
C GLY A 242 3.73 28.37 -4.41
N LEU A 243 3.35 28.21 -5.68
CA LEU A 243 3.57 27.00 -6.47
C LEU A 243 5.02 26.94 -6.97
N CYS A 244 5.61 25.75 -7.05
CA CYS A 244 7.02 25.54 -7.47
C CYS A 244 8.10 26.22 -6.61
N HIS A 245 7.76 26.72 -5.41
CA HIS A 245 8.71 27.31 -4.46
C HIS A 245 9.05 26.38 -3.28
N GLY A 246 8.89 25.06 -3.49
CA GLY A 246 9.30 24.06 -2.51
C GLY A 246 10.82 24.07 -2.31
N MET A 247 11.30 23.91 -1.08
CA MET A 247 12.74 23.94 -0.76
C MET A 247 13.42 22.57 -0.89
N GLN A 248 12.88 21.71 -1.77
CA GLN A 248 13.30 20.32 -2.00
C GLN A 248 14.16 20.18 -3.26
#